data_AF-U7L859-F1
#
_entry.id   AF-U7L859-F1
#
_cell.length_a   1.000
_cell.length_b   1.000
_cell.length_c   1.000
_cell.angle_alpha   90.00
_cell.angle_beta   90.00
_cell.angle_gamma   90.00
#
_symmetry.space_group_name_H-M   'P 1'
#
loop_
_entity.id
_entity.type
_entity.pdbx_description
1 polymer ?
#
loop_
_entity_poly.entity_id
_entity_poly.type
_entity_poly.pdbx_seq_one_letter_code
_entity_poly.pdbx_strand_id
1 'polypeptide(L)'
;MLSWIVLIVVLIAFIVIGTWVWGSIFGPGTVMDPPDEPQKVLENNRAAAAQGRFEDVQFEVVPRGYRQDQVDDLLAQLELELAAARKSGQKGTKLERNEES
;
A
#
# COMPACT_ATOMS: atom_id res chain seq x y z
N MET A 1 -29.30 54.51 4.42
CA MET A 1 -28.54 53.66 5.39
C MET A 1 -28.79 52.15 5.24
N LEU A 2 -29.47 51.65 4.18
CA LEU A 2 -29.67 50.21 3.95
C LEU A 2 -28.63 49.56 3.02
N SER A 3 -27.97 50.36 2.17
CA SER A 3 -27.03 49.87 1.15
C SER A 3 -25.80 49.14 1.72
N TRP A 4 -25.31 49.57 2.88
CA TRP A 4 -24.13 48.93 3.51
C TRP A 4 -24.48 47.60 4.19
N ILE A 5 -25.71 47.49 4.73
CA ILE A 5 -26.22 46.24 5.33
C ILE A 5 -26.34 45.16 4.26
N VAL A 6 -26.87 45.51 3.08
CA VAL A 6 -26.95 44.59 1.94
C VAL A 6 -25.55 44.13 1.51
N LEU A 7 -24.56 45.02 1.50
CA LEU A 7 -23.17 44.67 1.16
C LEU A 7 -22.58 43.66 2.15
N ILE A 8 -22.84 43.82 3.45
CA ILE A 8 -22.39 42.88 4.48
C ILE A 8 -23.05 41.51 4.30
N VAL A 9 -24.36 41.47 4.04
CA VAL A 9 -25.08 40.21 3.83
C VAL A 9 -24.54 39.47 2.61
N VAL A 10 -24.30 40.18 1.50
CA VAL A 10 -23.70 39.60 0.29
C VAL A 10 -22.29 39.09 0.58
N LEU A 11 -21.47 39.85 1.32
CA LEU A 11 -20.12 39.44 1.69
C LEU A 11 -20.13 38.16 2.53
N ILE A 12 -21.01 38.06 3.53
CA ILE A 12 -21.16 36.85 4.35
C ILE A 12 -21.57 35.66 3.48
N ALA A 13 -22.50 35.85 2.55
CA ALA A 13 -22.91 34.79 1.62
C ALA A 13 -21.72 34.31 0.76
N PHE A 14 -20.91 35.23 0.24
CA PHE A 14 -19.68 34.88 -0.49
C PHE A 14 -18.67 34.12 0.36
N ILE A 15 -18.48 34.50 1.63
CA ILE A 15 -17.57 33.80 2.54
C ILE A 15 -18.06 32.36 2.77
N VAL A 16 -19.35 32.16 3.07
CA VAL A 16 -19.92 30.83 3.32
C VAL A 16 -19.83 29.93 2.09
N ILE A 17 -20.14 30.48 0.90
CA ILE A 17 -20.02 29.72 -0.35
C ILE A 17 -18.54 29.40 -0.62
N GLY A 18 -17.66 30.38 -0.46
CA GLY A 18 -16.22 30.20 -0.66
C GLY A 18 -15.62 29.13 0.24
N THR A 19 -15.94 29.13 1.54
CA THR A 19 -15.45 28.12 2.49
C THR A 19 -16.03 26.74 2.22
N TRP A 20 -17.30 26.64 1.81
CA TRP A 20 -17.93 25.36 1.47
C TRP A 20 -17.35 24.77 0.18
N VAL A 21 -17.14 25.60 -0.85
CA VAL A 21 -16.48 25.19 -2.10
C VAL A 21 -15.02 24.80 -1.85
N TRP A 22 -14.29 25.54 -1.02
CA TRP A 22 -12.95 25.14 -0.61
C TRP A 22 -12.96 23.81 0.15
N GLY A 23 -13.90 23.59 1.06
CA GLY A 23 -14.03 22.31 1.77
C GLY A 23 -14.41 21.12 0.88
N SER A 24 -15.08 21.38 -0.25
CA SER A 24 -15.41 20.36 -1.25
C SER A 24 -14.27 20.08 -2.23
N ILE A 25 -13.51 21.11 -2.64
CA ILE A 25 -12.41 20.98 -3.61
C ILE A 25 -11.13 20.51 -2.90
N PHE A 26 -10.85 21.05 -1.71
CA PHE A 26 -9.91 20.50 -0.74
C PHE A 26 -10.63 19.51 0.17
N GLY A 27 -11.45 18.64 -0.44
CA GLY A 27 -12.07 17.50 0.25
C GLY A 27 -11.03 16.82 1.14
N PRO A 28 -11.42 16.33 2.33
CA PRO A 28 -10.51 15.75 3.32
C PRO A 28 -9.65 14.75 2.57
N GLY A 29 -8.41 15.15 2.24
CA GLY A 29 -7.65 14.50 1.18
C GLY A 29 -7.55 13.06 1.59
N THR A 30 -8.28 12.20 0.87
CA THR A 30 -8.67 10.84 1.26
C THR A 30 -7.80 10.41 2.42
N VAL A 31 -8.28 10.65 3.64
CA VAL A 31 -7.60 10.14 4.83
C VAL A 31 -7.53 8.67 4.51
N MET A 32 -6.31 8.21 4.20
CA MET A 32 -6.00 6.83 3.88
C MET A 32 -6.93 5.97 4.71
N ASP A 33 -7.62 5.00 4.11
CA ASP A 33 -8.33 3.98 4.88
C ASP A 33 -7.44 3.65 6.09
N PRO A 34 -7.95 3.80 7.33
CA PRO A 34 -7.14 3.65 8.52
C PRO A 34 -6.30 2.39 8.33
N PRO A 35 -4.97 2.45 8.48
CA PRO A 35 -4.12 1.29 8.28
C PRO A 35 -4.78 0.10 8.98
N ASP A 36 -5.00 -0.97 8.24
CA ASP A 36 -5.60 -2.19 8.80
C ASP A 36 -4.90 -2.50 10.12
N GLU A 37 -5.68 -2.91 11.13
CA GLU A 37 -5.11 -3.23 12.44
C GLU A 37 -3.87 -4.12 12.29
N PRO A 38 -2.78 -3.88 13.03
CA PRO A 38 -1.49 -4.58 12.83
C PRO A 38 -1.61 -6.11 12.76
N GLN A 39 -2.60 -6.66 13.46
CA GLN A 39 -2.92 -8.09 13.45
C GLN A 39 -3.47 -8.57 12.10
N LYS A 40 -4.31 -7.77 11.43
CA LYS A 40 -4.87 -8.07 10.10
C LYS A 40 -3.82 -8.01 9.01
N VAL A 41 -2.87 -7.07 9.09
CA VAL A 41 -1.75 -6.96 8.14
C VAL A 41 -0.91 -8.25 8.15
N LEU A 42 -0.61 -8.79 9.33
CA LEU A 42 0.19 -10.01 9.44
C LEU A 42 -0.52 -11.25 8.91
N GLU A 43 -1.83 -11.37 9.16
CA GLU A 43 -2.66 -12.46 8.64
C GLU A 43 -2.81 -12.38 7.11
N ASN A 44 -3.05 -11.17 6.59
CA ASN A 44 -3.15 -10.94 5.15
C ASN A 44 -1.83 -11.25 4.43
N ASN A 45 -0.70 -10.81 4.99
CA ASN A 45 0.62 -11.10 4.45
C ASN A 45 0.90 -12.61 4.41
N ARG A 46 0.49 -13.35 5.44
CA ARG A 46 0.65 -14.81 5.48
C ARG A 46 -0.20 -15.49 4.40
N ALA A 47 -1.42 -15.03 4.20
CA ALA A 47 -2.31 -15.56 3.16
C ALA A 47 -1.78 -15.24 1.75
N ALA A 48 -1.30 -14.02 1.52
CA ALA A 48 -0.70 -13.58 0.27
C ALA A 48 0.58 -14.39 -0.05
N ALA A 49 1.47 -14.57 0.93
CA ALA A 49 2.67 -15.38 0.79
C ALA A 49 2.37 -16.86 0.50
N ALA A 50 1.34 -17.44 1.12
CA ALA A 50 0.90 -18.81 0.84
C ALA A 50 0.38 -18.97 -0.60
N GLN A 51 -0.18 -17.91 -1.17
CA GLN A 51 -0.73 -17.88 -2.54
C GLN A 51 0.31 -17.42 -3.57
N GLY A 52 1.53 -17.11 -3.15
CA GLY A 52 2.62 -16.64 -4.00
C GLY A 52 2.45 -15.21 -4.52
N ARG A 53 1.51 -14.43 -3.96
CA ARG A 53 1.28 -13.02 -4.29
C ARG A 53 2.12 -12.13 -3.38
N PHE A 54 3.41 -12.04 -3.67
CA PHE A 54 4.33 -11.25 -2.83
C PHE A 54 4.18 -9.74 -3.07
N GLU A 55 3.62 -9.34 -4.21
CA GLU A 55 3.23 -7.98 -4.56
C GLU A 55 2.12 -7.40 -3.67
N ASP A 56 1.31 -8.25 -3.04
CA ASP A 56 0.18 -7.84 -2.18
C ASP A 56 0.58 -7.72 -0.69
N VAL A 57 1.84 -8.02 -0.35
CA VAL A 57 2.34 -8.00 1.03
C VAL A 57 2.60 -6.55 1.46
N GLN A 58 2.05 -6.15 2.60
CA GLN A 58 2.17 -4.79 3.13
C GLN A 58 2.92 -4.77 4.46
N PHE A 59 3.89 -3.87 4.61
CA PHE A 59 4.65 -3.72 5.85
C PHE A 59 4.29 -2.41 6.57
N GLU A 60 3.97 -2.50 7.84
CA GLU A 60 3.73 -1.33 8.69
C GLU A 60 5.05 -0.59 8.97
N VAL A 61 5.06 0.73 8.77
CA VAL A 61 6.23 1.58 9.08
C VAL A 61 6.11 2.10 10.51
N VAL A 62 6.92 1.54 11.40
CA VAL A 62 6.97 1.94 12.81
C VAL A 62 8.16 2.86 13.10
N PRO A 63 8.09 3.73 14.15
CA PRO A 63 9.16 4.69 14.47
C PRO A 63 10.55 4.07 14.71
N ARG A 64 10.60 2.77 15.04
CA ARG A 64 11.84 2.00 15.18
C ARG A 64 11.73 0.67 14.43
N GLY A 65 11.68 0.75 13.11
CA GLY A 65 11.70 -0.40 12.21
C GLY A 65 13.05 -0.59 11.51
N TYR A 66 13.16 -1.69 10.76
CA TYR A 66 14.22 -1.83 9.76
C TYR A 66 14.02 -0.84 8.63
N ARG A 67 15.10 -0.46 7.95
CA ARG A 67 14.96 0.39 6.77
C ARG A 67 14.45 -0.44 5.58
N GLN A 68 13.56 0.18 4.81
CA GLN A 68 12.92 -0.45 3.66
C GLN A 68 13.94 -0.90 2.61
N ASP A 69 14.92 -0.06 2.28
CA ASP A 69 15.99 -0.38 1.32
C ASP A 69 16.75 -1.67 1.67
N GLN A 70 17.08 -1.86 2.94
CA GLN A 70 17.78 -3.06 3.41
C GLN A 70 16.91 -4.33 3.34
N VAL A 71 15.62 -4.20 3.62
CA VAL A 71 14.68 -5.31 3.57
C VAL A 71 14.42 -5.72 2.11
N ASP A 72 14.22 -4.74 1.23
CA ASP A 72 13.96 -4.96 -0.19
C ASP A 72 15.16 -5.63 -0.88
N ASP A 73 16.39 -5.16 -0.61
CA ASP A 73 17.62 -5.78 -1.13
C ASP A 73 17.76 -7.24 -0.68
N LEU A 74 17.43 -7.54 0.58
CA LEU A 74 17.49 -8.90 1.12
C LEU A 74 16.42 -9.80 0.45
N LEU A 75 15.19 -9.31 0.32
CA LEU A 75 14.10 -10.06 -0.31
C LEU A 75 14.40 -10.37 -1.78
N ALA A 76 14.97 -9.42 -2.52
CA ALA A 76 15.38 -9.62 -3.91
C ALA A 76 16.45 -10.71 -4.05
N GLN A 77 17.43 -10.76 -3.13
CA GLN A 77 18.45 -11.82 -3.12
C GLN A 77 17.83 -13.19 -2.82
N LEU A 78 16.92 -13.26 -1.84
CA LEU A 78 16.21 -14.50 -1.50
C LEU A 78 15.37 -15.02 -2.68
N GLU A 79 14.71 -14.13 -3.43
CA GLU A 79 13.94 -14.51 -4.61
C GLU A 79 14.82 -15.16 -5.68
N LEU A 80 16.01 -14.60 -5.94
CA LEU A 80 16.98 -15.17 -6.86
C LEU A 80 17.45 -16.56 -6.42
N GLU A 81 17.74 -16.73 -5.13
CA GLU A 81 18.14 -18.04 -4.58
C GLU A 81 17.01 -19.08 -4.68
N LEU A 82 15.77 -18.70 -4.33
CA LEU A 82 14.61 -19.59 -4.46
C LEU A 82 14.37 -19.99 -5.92
N ALA A 83 14.50 -19.04 -6.86
CA ALA A 83 14.36 -19.32 -8.28
C ALA A 83 15.45 -20.29 -8.78
N ALA A 84 16.69 -20.13 -8.30
CA ALA A 84 17.79 -21.04 -8.60
C ALA A 84 17.55 -22.44 -8.01
N ALA A 85 17.11 -22.53 -6.75
CA ALA A 85 16.80 -23.78 -6.07
C ALA A 85 15.64 -24.54 -6.73
N ARG A 86 14.59 -23.84 -7.18
CA ARG A 86 13.49 -24.45 -7.95
C ARG A 86 13.98 -25.02 -9.29
N LYS A 87 14.84 -24.30 -9.99
CA LYS A 87 15.44 -24.78 -11.25
C LYS A 87 16.32 -26.00 -11.06
N SER A 88 17.12 -26.06 -9.98
CA SER A 88 17.97 -27.23 -9.70
C SER A 88 17.15 -28.46 -9.32
N GLY A 89 16.12 -28.30 -8.49
CA GLY A 89 15.20 -29.39 -8.13
C GLY A 89 14.47 -29.97 -9.34
N GLN A 90 13.97 -29.11 -10.24
CA GLN A 90 13.25 -29.53 -11.45
C GLN A 90 14.16 -30.23 -12.48
N LYS A 91 15.45 -29.87 -12.52
CA LYS A 91 16.44 -30.50 -13.39
C LYS A 91 16.78 -31.92 -12.92
N GLY A 92 16.84 -32.16 -11.61
CA GLY A 92 17.02 -33.51 -11.04
C GLY A 92 15.87 -34.45 -11.39
N THR A 93 14.62 -34.01 -11.23
CA THR A 93 13.44 -34.85 -11.53
C THR A 93 13.27 -35.18 -13.01
N LYS A 94 13.80 -34.35 -13.91
CA LYS A 94 13.74 -34.58 -15.37
C LYS A 94 14.82 -35.56 -15.85
N LEU A 95 15.96 -35.62 -15.16
CA LEU A 95 17.05 -36.54 -15.49
C LEU A 95 16.70 -37.96 -15.09
N GLU A 96 16.16 -38.19 -13.89
CA GLU A 96 15.73 -39.54 -13.45
C GLU A 96 14.64 -40.14 -14.34
N ARG A 97 13.70 -39.31 -14.84
CA ARG A 97 12.65 -39.78 -15.76
C ARG A 97 13.17 -40.20 -17.13
N ASN A 98 14.33 -39.68 -17.56
CA ASN A 98 14.88 -39.94 -18.89
C ASN A 98 15.88 -41.11 -18.89
N GLU A 99 16.27 -41.61 -17.72
CA GLU A 99 17.12 -42.80 -17.56
C GLU A 99 16.30 -44.10 -17.38
N GLU A 100 14.98 -43.99 -17.19
CA GLU A 100 14.04 -45.13 -17.08
C GLU A 100 13.27 -45.45 -18.39
N SER A 101 13.64 -44.86 -19.54
CA SER A 101 13.09 -45.17 -20.88
C SER A 101 14.18 -45.60 -21.85
#